data_AF-A0A4U9D487-F1
#
_entry.id   AF-A0A4U9D487-F1
#
_cell.length_a   1.000
_cell.length_b   1.000
_cell.length_c   1.000
_cell.angle_alpha   90.00
_cell.angle_beta   90.00
_cell.angle_gamma   90.00
#
_symmetry.space_group_name_H-M   'P 1'
#
loop_
_entity.id
_entity.type
_entity.pdbx_description
1 polymer ?
#
loop_
_entity_poly.entity_id
_entity_poly.type
_entity_poly.pdbx_seq_one_letter_code
_entity_poly.pdbx_strand_id
1 'polypeptide(L)'
;MKESHSFAIIGEPKYPDGFSHFAYANPAAPKGGSITLASIGTFDNFNRYALRGNPGVRTDALYDTLFTTSDDEAGSYYPLIADGRATPMTFRGWRLPSIRRPAS
;
A
#
# COMPACT_ATOMS: atom_id res chain seq x y z
N MET A 1 -19.01 -2.34 16.15
CA MET A 1 -18.63 -2.31 14.72
C MET A 1 -17.50 -3.31 14.57
N LYS A 2 -17.54 -4.23 13.60
CA LYS A 2 -16.40 -5.13 13.38
C LYS A 2 -15.40 -4.33 12.54
N GLU A 3 -14.40 -3.79 13.22
CA GLU A 3 -13.28 -3.11 12.53
C GLU A 3 -12.38 -4.21 11.98
N SER A 4 -12.24 -4.23 10.66
CA SER A 4 -11.31 -5.12 9.96
C SER A 4 -10.29 -4.24 9.28
N HIS A 5 -9.01 -4.49 9.58
CA HIS A 5 -7.92 -3.64 9.13
C HIS A 5 -7.49 -4.00 7.70
N SER A 6 -7.65 -5.26 7.31
CA SER A 6 -7.45 -5.78 5.95
C SER A 6 -8.76 -6.24 5.31
N PHE A 7 -8.78 -6.32 3.97
CA PHE A 7 -9.88 -6.92 3.22
C PHE A 7 -9.38 -7.52 1.90
N ALA A 8 -10.07 -8.53 1.39
CA ALA A 8 -9.80 -9.10 0.08
C ALA A 8 -11.02 -8.94 -0.84
N ILE A 9 -10.80 -8.84 -2.15
CA ILE A 9 -11.88 -8.86 -3.16
C ILE A 9 -12.46 -10.26 -3.27
N ILE A 10 -11.61 -11.29 -3.14
CA ILE A 10 -12.00 -12.70 -3.24
C ILE A 10 -11.45 -13.43 -2.01
N GLY A 11 -12.35 -14.04 -1.24
CA GLY A 11 -11.98 -14.80 -0.06
C GLY A 11 -11.59 -13.93 1.13
N GLU A 12 -10.73 -14.48 1.99
CA GLU A 12 -10.24 -13.84 3.20
C GLU A 12 -8.74 -13.55 3.08
N PRO A 13 -8.24 -12.42 3.61
CA PRO A 13 -6.81 -12.12 3.64
C PRO A 13 -6.01 -13.21 4.39
N LYS A 14 -4.86 -13.62 3.85
CA LYS A 14 -3.95 -14.61 4.44
C LYS A 14 -3.33 -14.13 5.75
N TYR A 15 -2.95 -12.86 5.84
CA TYR A 15 -2.25 -12.33 7.01
C TYR A 15 -3.24 -11.85 8.08
N PRO A 16 -3.07 -12.28 9.35
CA PRO A 16 -3.96 -11.87 10.43
C PRO A 16 -3.75 -10.40 10.81
N ASP A 17 -4.72 -9.82 11.50
CA ASP A 17 -4.59 -8.49 12.09
C ASP A 17 -3.34 -8.41 12.99
N GLY A 18 -2.56 -7.35 12.84
CA GLY A 18 -1.35 -7.11 13.62
C GLY A 18 -0.11 -7.89 13.18
N PHE A 19 -0.12 -8.55 12.01
CA PHE A 19 1.10 -9.12 11.44
C PHE A 19 2.19 -8.05 11.27
N SER A 20 3.46 -8.42 11.48
CA SER A 20 4.57 -7.47 11.48
C SER A 20 5.28 -7.32 10.13
N HIS A 21 5.20 -8.32 9.27
CA HIS A 21 5.82 -8.34 7.94
C HIS A 21 5.18 -9.43 7.06
N PHE A 22 5.18 -9.21 5.74
CA PHE A 22 4.80 -10.26 4.80
C PHE A 22 5.80 -11.42 4.85
N ALA A 23 5.34 -12.64 4.58
CA ALA A 23 6.16 -13.85 4.71
C ALA A 23 7.37 -13.87 3.77
N TYR A 24 7.31 -13.11 2.67
CA TYR A 24 8.40 -12.97 1.71
C TYR A 24 9.38 -11.82 2.05
N ALA A 25 9.09 -11.03 3.09
CA ALA A 25 9.97 -9.95 3.54
C ALA A 25 10.93 -10.47 4.61
N ASN A 26 12.23 -10.17 4.47
CA ASN A 26 13.21 -10.43 5.51
C ASN A 26 13.20 -9.29 6.56
N PRO A 27 12.68 -9.49 7.78
CA PRO A 27 12.66 -8.45 8.81
C PRO A 27 14.07 -8.05 9.28
N ALA A 28 15.05 -8.95 9.15
CA ALA A 28 16.46 -8.73 9.50
C ALA A 28 17.29 -8.21 8.31
N ALA A 29 16.66 -7.70 7.24
CA ALA A 29 17.38 -7.14 6.11
C ALA A 29 18.31 -6.01 6.57
N PRO A 30 19.62 -6.05 6.21
CA PRO A 30 20.56 -5.01 6.58
C PRO A 30 20.09 -3.66 6.06
N LYS A 31 20.17 -2.64 6.90
CA LYS A 31 19.77 -1.27 6.54
C LYS A 31 20.98 -0.51 6.02
N GLY A 32 20.80 0.21 4.92
CA GLY A 32 21.84 1.00 4.26
C GLY A 32 22.37 0.38 2.97
N GLY A 33 23.43 0.97 2.44
CA GLY A 33 23.96 0.66 1.10
C GLY A 33 23.32 1.48 -0.01
N SER A 34 23.71 1.21 -1.25
CA SER A 34 23.16 1.87 -2.44
C SER A 34 22.88 0.85 -3.53
N ILE A 35 21.76 1.01 -4.22
CA ILE A 35 21.38 0.20 -5.37
C ILE A 35 21.39 1.08 -6.61
N THR A 36 22.06 0.64 -7.67
CA THR A 36 22.02 1.29 -8.98
C THR A 36 21.24 0.40 -9.93
N LEU A 37 20.12 0.90 -10.43
CA LEU A 37 19.25 0.20 -11.37
C LEU A 37 19.27 0.89 -12.72
N ALA A 38 19.36 0.11 -13.79
CA ALA A 38 19.17 0.61 -15.15
C ALA A 38 17.68 0.57 -15.53
N SER A 39 17.25 1.52 -16.35
CA SER A 39 15.93 1.52 -16.97
C SER A 39 16.05 1.83 -18.45
N ILE A 40 15.23 1.18 -19.27
CA ILE A 40 15.14 1.44 -20.70
C ILE A 40 14.19 2.63 -20.91
N GLY A 41 14.57 3.58 -21.79
CA GLY A 41 13.78 4.78 -22.10
C GLY A 41 14.37 6.07 -21.52
N THR A 42 13.55 7.14 -21.50
CA THR A 42 13.90 8.46 -20.94
C THR A 42 12.76 8.98 -20.07
N PHE A 43 12.94 10.07 -19.34
CA PHE A 43 11.88 10.76 -18.59
C PHE A 43 11.97 12.27 -18.83
N ASP A 44 10.86 12.97 -18.68
CA ASP A 44 10.81 14.44 -18.82
C ASP A 44 10.14 15.14 -17.63
N ASN A 45 9.57 14.40 -16.69
CA ASN A 45 8.96 14.94 -15.48
C ASN A 45 8.97 13.93 -14.32
N PHE A 46 8.64 14.40 -13.11
CA PHE A 46 8.53 13.57 -11.90
C PHE A 46 7.09 13.44 -11.36
N ASN A 47 6.10 14.07 -12.01
CA ASN A 47 4.71 13.98 -11.59
C ASN A 47 4.00 12.83 -12.32
N ARG A 48 3.90 11.69 -11.65
CA ARG A 48 3.24 10.49 -12.20
C ARG A 48 1.75 10.66 -12.50
N TYR A 49 1.09 11.66 -11.92
CA TYR A 49 -0.33 11.93 -12.10
C TYR A 49 -0.60 13.06 -13.10
N ALA A 50 0.43 13.57 -13.77
CA ALA A 50 0.26 14.55 -14.83
C ALA A 50 -0.44 13.93 -16.05
N LEU A 51 -1.26 14.72 -16.73
CA LEU A 51 -1.95 14.29 -17.95
C LEU A 51 -0.98 14.07 -19.13
N ARG A 52 0.20 14.69 -19.11
CA ARG A 52 1.20 14.65 -20.19
C ARG A 52 2.62 14.55 -19.64
N GLY A 53 3.51 14.10 -20.50
CA GLY A 53 4.92 13.84 -20.21
C GLY A 53 5.17 12.40 -19.78
N ASN A 54 6.43 11.98 -19.78
CA ASN A 54 6.84 10.67 -19.30
C ASN A 54 7.44 10.76 -17.88
N PRO A 55 6.75 10.25 -16.85
CA PRO A 55 7.26 10.30 -15.50
C PRO A 55 8.47 9.38 -15.33
N GLY A 56 9.42 9.80 -14.48
CA GLY A 56 10.54 8.94 -14.08
C GLY A 56 10.08 7.60 -13.49
N VAL A 57 10.82 6.54 -13.76
CA VAL A 57 10.55 5.20 -13.19
C VAL A 57 10.75 5.25 -11.67
N ARG A 58 9.93 4.49 -10.93
CA ARG A 58 9.87 4.46 -9.45
C ARG A 58 9.39 5.75 -8.77
N THR A 59 8.84 6.71 -9.51
CA THR A 59 8.16 7.89 -8.94
C THR A 59 6.94 7.53 -8.10
N ASP A 60 6.38 6.33 -8.25
CA ASP A 60 5.34 5.77 -7.39
C ASP A 60 5.78 5.65 -5.92
N ALA A 61 7.07 5.40 -5.65
CA ALA A 61 7.60 5.31 -4.30
C ALA A 61 7.70 6.66 -3.56
N LEU A 62 7.39 7.77 -4.23
CA LEU A 62 7.33 9.11 -3.62
C LEU A 62 6.00 9.38 -2.91
N TYR A 63 5.00 8.51 -3.10
CA TYR A 63 3.64 8.69 -2.60
C TYR A 63 3.20 7.47 -1.81
N ASP A 64 2.53 7.71 -0.67
CA ASP A 64 1.92 6.64 0.11
C ASP A 64 0.45 6.41 -0.29
N THR A 65 0.09 5.14 -0.46
CA THR A 65 -1.30 4.72 -0.67
C THR A 65 -2.02 4.48 0.67
N LEU A 66 -3.36 4.48 0.66
CA LEU A 66 -4.15 4.14 1.86
C LEU A 66 -3.94 2.68 2.28
N PHE A 67 -3.92 1.79 1.30
CA PHE A 67 -3.73 0.35 1.46
C PHE A 67 -2.66 -0.13 0.48
N THR A 68 -1.97 -1.21 0.84
CA THR A 68 -1.00 -1.91 0.00
C THR A 68 -1.47 -3.34 -0.25
N THR A 69 -1.10 -3.90 -1.39
CA THR A 69 -1.39 -5.29 -1.74
C THR A 69 -0.23 -6.20 -1.34
N SER A 70 -0.51 -7.48 -1.13
CA SER A 70 0.52 -8.50 -0.96
C SER A 70 0.88 -9.13 -2.30
N ASP A 71 2.16 -9.37 -2.58
CA ASP A 71 2.59 -9.99 -3.86
C ASP A 71 2.32 -11.50 -3.91
N ASP A 72 2.04 -12.13 -2.77
CA ASP A 72 1.72 -13.55 -2.65
C ASP A 72 0.20 -13.84 -2.54
N GLU A 73 -0.64 -12.83 -2.74
CA GLU A 73 -2.10 -12.94 -2.72
C GLU A 73 -2.77 -12.05 -3.79
N ALA A 74 -3.73 -12.60 -4.52
CA ALA A 74 -4.49 -11.84 -5.50
C ALA A 74 -5.64 -11.06 -4.84
N GLY A 75 -5.60 -9.73 -4.90
CA GLY A 75 -6.72 -8.88 -4.51
C GLY A 75 -6.92 -8.71 -2.99
N SER A 76 -5.88 -8.97 -2.19
CA SER A 76 -5.85 -8.67 -0.75
C SER A 76 -5.26 -7.27 -0.51
N TYR A 77 -5.86 -6.52 0.41
CA TYR A 77 -5.48 -5.15 0.78
C TYR A 77 -5.20 -5.07 2.28
N TYR A 78 -4.00 -4.60 2.61
CA TYR A 78 -3.51 -4.39 3.96
C TYR A 78 -3.30 -2.88 4.21
N PRO A 79 -3.54 -2.38 5.42
CA PRO A 79 -3.50 -0.95 5.71
C PRO A 79 -2.06 -0.42 5.66
N LEU A 80 -1.84 0.68 4.94
CA LEU A 80 -0.56 1.41 4.93
C LEU A 80 -0.68 2.68 5.79
N ILE A 81 -1.12 3.81 5.21
CA ILE A 81 -1.43 5.03 5.99
C ILE A 81 -2.85 5.04 6.53
N ALA A 82 -3.71 4.12 6.09
CA ALA A 82 -5.05 3.97 6.65
C ALA A 82 -5.02 3.31 8.04
N ASP A 83 -5.93 3.71 8.91
CA ASP A 83 -6.14 3.05 10.22
C ASP A 83 -6.88 1.72 10.05
N GLY A 84 -7.82 1.64 9.10
CA GLY A 84 -8.58 0.44 8.74
C GLY A 84 -9.79 0.77 7.87
N ARG A 85 -10.62 -0.24 7.57
CA ARG A 85 -11.90 -0.04 6.87
C ARG A 85 -13.06 -0.23 7.84
N ALA A 86 -13.80 0.85 8.11
CA ALA A 86 -15.10 0.74 8.79
C ALA A 86 -16.19 0.40 7.76
N THR A 87 -16.56 -0.88 7.64
CA THR A 87 -17.69 -1.29 6.79
C THR A 87 -18.97 -1.26 7.62
N PRO A 88 -19.95 -0.38 7.34
CA PRO A 88 -21.23 -0.44 8.04
C PRO A 88 -21.99 -1.72 7.66
N MET A 89 -22.56 -2.40 8.66
CA MET A 89 -23.31 -3.66 8.51
C MET A 89 -24.60 -3.51 7.67
N THR A 90 -25.01 -2.28 7.39
CA THR A 90 -26.16 -1.93 6.55
C THR A 90 -25.66 -1.14 5.34
N PHE A 91 -26.01 -1.63 4.16
CA PHE A 91 -25.69 -1.02 2.87
C PHE A 91 -26.38 0.35 2.73
N ARG A 92 -25.80 1.40 3.30
CA ARG A 92 -26.08 2.80 2.99
C ARG A 92 -24.99 3.71 3.55
N GLY A 93 -24.03 4.07 2.71
CA GLY A 93 -23.03 5.10 3.00
C GLY A 93 -21.62 4.55 3.01
N TRP A 94 -20.83 4.95 2.02
CA TRP A 94 -19.38 4.81 2.07
C TRP A 94 -18.86 5.74 3.17
N ARG A 95 -18.11 5.19 4.12
CA ARG A 95 -17.37 5.98 5.11
C ARG A 95 -15.90 6.02 4.67
N LEU A 96 -15.32 7.21 4.68
CA LEU A 96 -13.95 7.45 4.21
C LEU A 96 -12.93 6.75 5.13
N PRO A 97 -11.82 6.22 4.58
CA PRO A 97 -10.68 5.74 5.37
C PRO A 97 -10.13 6.85 6.27
N SER A 98 -9.80 6.54 7.53
CA SER A 98 -9.08 7.45 8.43
C SER A 98 -7.56 7.31 8.23
N ILE A 99 -6.85 8.44 8.30
CA ILE A 99 -5.38 8.49 8.18
C ILE A 99 -4.75 8.27 9.56
N ARG A 100 -3.75 7.40 9.67
CA ARG A 100 -2.94 7.23 10.89
C ARG A 100 -2.15 8.51 11.16
N ARG A 101 -2.17 8.97 12.41
CA ARG A 101 -1.27 10.04 12.85
C ARG A 101 0.16 9.51 12.92
N PRO A 102 1.17 10.29 12.51
CA PRO A 102 2.57 9.91 12.71
C PRO A 102 2.85 9.75 14.20
N ALA A 103 3.61 8.72 14.57
CA ALA A 103 4.11 8.56 15.94
C ALA A 103 5.05 9.73 16.29
N SER A 104 4.87 10.32 17.49
CA SER A 104 5.74 11.39 18.03
C SER A 104 7.10 10.87 18.45
#